data_AF-A0A820IGN3-F1
#
_entry.id   AF-A0A820IGN3-F1
#
_cell.length_a   1.000
_cell.length_b   1.000
_cell.length_c   1.000
_cell.angle_alpha   90.00
_cell.angle_beta   90.00
_cell.angle_gamma   90.00
#
_symmetry.space_group_name_H-M   'P 1'
#
loop_
_entity.id
_entity.type
_entity.pdbx_description
1 polymer ?
#
loop_
_entity_poly.entity_id
_entity_poly.type
_entity_poly.pdbx_seq_one_letter_code
_entity_poly.pdbx_strand_id
1 'polypeptide(L)'
;MDSLSFAEESVAILVIHSILQYGPLRTDKNEIFDSWCSESHEQLLEDYFIDEFIARLERRLDGCQLSWKNELVLMVITMITMRILTVCDLTRDKRVADLAIKCRRAGENWIVFILENIQKISSSHCNELIKLRLKMVNIGISCVLTFSTHRARIDYLLSSNEHIVSLLKAATTIRDNIILNMNQSNTSNFVKNMMRLTERVLFMLQPKITEILEKSAYQSLNDFATIYWAVILINGTMDGKWQKRTNDPYTSWYDCRYESRQLSIDCSNGTFLIDGMTIGFLA
;
A
#
# COMPACT_ATOMS: atom_id res chain seq x y z
N MET A 1 10.60 33.86 -0.20
CA MET A 1 10.11 32.84 0.75
C MET A 1 10.15 31.54 0.01
N ASP A 2 10.98 30.59 0.47
CA ASP A 2 11.00 29.25 -0.12
C ASP A 2 9.69 28.55 0.23
N SER A 3 8.98 28.05 -0.78
CA SER A 3 7.72 27.33 -0.58
C SER A 3 7.99 25.96 0.03
N LEU A 4 7.24 25.57 1.07
CA LEU A 4 7.31 24.23 1.64
C LEU A 4 7.03 23.17 0.57
N SER A 5 7.85 22.12 0.52
CA SER A 5 7.77 21.07 -0.49
C SER A 5 7.34 19.74 0.10
N PHE A 6 6.33 19.09 -0.48
CA PHE A 6 5.94 17.71 -0.13
C PHE A 6 7.03 16.66 -0.42
N ALA A 7 8.13 17.05 -1.09
CA ALA A 7 9.30 16.18 -1.26
C ALA A 7 10.23 16.17 -0.04
N GLU A 8 9.98 17.00 0.98
CA GLU A 8 10.75 17.04 2.21
C GLU A 8 10.09 16.20 3.32
N GLU A 9 10.88 15.39 4.02
CA GLU A 9 10.36 14.51 5.09
C GLU A 9 9.74 15.31 6.23
N SER A 10 10.32 16.46 6.61
CA SER A 10 9.78 17.36 7.63
C SER A 10 8.37 17.86 7.28
N VAL A 11 8.13 18.22 6.02
CA VAL A 11 6.83 18.66 5.52
C VAL A 11 5.85 17.48 5.47
N ALA A 12 6.30 16.30 5.03
CA ALA A 12 5.47 15.10 5.04
C ALA A 12 5.02 14.72 6.46
N ILE A 13 5.93 14.78 7.45
CA ILE A 13 5.63 14.58 8.87
C ILE A 13 4.58 15.58 9.35
N LEU A 14 4.78 16.87 9.05
CA LEU A 14 3.85 17.93 9.46
C LEU A 14 2.44 17.65 8.93
N VAL A 15 2.32 17.39 7.62
CA VAL A 15 1.03 17.12 6.98
C VAL A 15 0.38 15.87 7.57
N ILE A 16 1.13 14.77 7.71
CA ILE A 16 0.61 13.50 8.24
C ILE A 16 0.16 13.64 9.70
N HIS A 17 0.91 14.37 10.52
CA HIS A 17 0.48 14.65 11.90
C HIS A 17 -0.79 15.51 11.94
N SER A 18 -0.91 16.51 11.07
CA SER A 18 -2.11 17.35 11.00
C SER A 18 -3.36 16.55 10.60
N ILE A 19 -3.28 15.68 9.59
CA ILE A 19 -4.44 14.87 9.15
C ILE A 19 -4.78 13.71 10.09
N LEU A 20 -3.86 13.33 10.99
CA LEU A 20 -4.08 12.29 12.00
C LEU A 20 -4.35 12.88 13.39
N GLN A 21 -4.45 14.21 13.50
CA GLN A 21 -4.63 14.89 14.76
C GLN A 21 -5.99 14.52 15.38
N TYR A 22 -5.94 13.88 16.54
CA TYR A 22 -7.13 13.71 17.37
C TYR A 22 -7.41 15.04 18.07
N GLY A 23 -8.67 15.47 17.99
CA GLY A 23 -9.18 16.68 18.62
C GLY A 23 -10.52 16.37 19.28
N PRO A 24 -11.10 17.35 20.02
CA PRO A 24 -12.44 17.19 20.57
C PRO A 24 -13.40 16.81 19.45
N LEU A 25 -14.24 15.81 19.73
CA LEU A 25 -15.31 15.44 18.83
C LEU A 25 -16.36 16.54 18.86
N ARG A 26 -16.90 16.87 17.67
CA ARG A 26 -18.12 17.65 17.62
C ARG A 26 -19.20 16.86 18.35
N THR A 27 -19.78 17.48 19.38
CA THR A 27 -20.97 16.99 20.06
C THR A 27 -22.09 17.91 19.63
N ASP A 28 -22.73 17.59 18.51
CA ASP A 28 -23.96 18.28 18.16
C ASP A 28 -25.07 17.74 19.05
N LYS A 29 -25.45 18.54 20.05
CA LYS A 29 -26.44 18.17 21.08
C LYS A 29 -27.83 17.76 20.54
N ASN A 30 -28.06 17.85 19.23
CA ASN A 30 -29.36 17.66 18.59
C ASN A 30 -29.40 16.57 17.51
N GLU A 31 -28.30 15.87 17.20
CA GLU A 31 -28.30 14.83 16.16
C GLU A 31 -27.89 13.46 16.72
N ILE A 32 -28.83 12.51 16.71
CA ILE A 32 -28.67 11.15 17.26
C ILE A 32 -27.67 10.29 16.45
N PHE A 33 -27.19 10.80 15.31
CA PHE A 33 -26.23 10.13 14.44
C PHE A 33 -25.00 11.03 14.22
N ASP A 34 -24.26 11.26 15.31
CA ASP A 34 -22.99 12.01 15.34
C ASP A 34 -22.02 11.53 14.23
N SER A 35 -21.70 12.43 13.29
CA SER A 35 -20.53 12.26 12.43
C SER A 35 -19.27 12.31 13.30
N TRP A 36 -18.53 11.22 13.40
CA TRP A 36 -17.28 11.15 14.17
C TRP A 36 -16.17 11.96 13.49
N CYS A 37 -16.23 13.29 13.61
CA CYS A 37 -15.26 14.22 13.07
C CYS A 37 -14.66 15.08 14.19
N SER A 38 -13.32 15.11 14.24
CA SER A 38 -12.57 16.03 15.11
C SER A 38 -12.69 17.46 14.55
N GLU A 39 -12.74 18.46 15.42
CA GLU A 39 -12.77 19.90 15.04
C GLU A 39 -11.70 20.26 14.01
N SER A 40 -10.49 19.69 14.11
CA SER A 40 -9.38 19.94 13.18
C SER A 40 -9.65 19.47 11.73
N HIS A 41 -10.72 18.72 11.51
CA HIS A 41 -11.12 18.17 10.22
C HIS A 41 -12.45 18.73 9.71
N GLU A 42 -13.02 19.75 10.36
CA GLU A 42 -14.34 20.28 10.01
C GLU A 42 -14.41 20.80 8.56
N GLN A 43 -13.32 21.40 8.06
CA GLN A 43 -13.22 21.82 6.65
C GLN A 43 -13.37 20.64 5.68
N LEU A 44 -13.11 19.40 6.11
CA LEU A 44 -13.32 18.21 5.28
C LEU A 44 -14.80 17.81 5.16
N LEU A 45 -15.70 18.49 5.86
CA LEU A 45 -17.15 18.36 5.71
C LEU A 45 -17.73 19.43 4.77
N GLU A 46 -16.94 20.44 4.39
CA GLU A 46 -17.37 21.48 3.47
C GLU A 46 -17.26 21.01 2.02
N ASP A 47 -18.41 20.82 1.37
CA ASP A 47 -18.55 20.36 -0.01
C ASP A 47 -17.62 21.05 -1.02
N TYR A 48 -17.66 22.38 -1.06
CA TYR A 48 -16.85 23.16 -2.00
C TYR A 48 -15.35 23.01 -1.74
N PHE A 49 -14.95 23.01 -0.47
CA PHE A 49 -13.56 22.84 -0.08
C PHE A 49 -13.05 21.47 -0.52
N ILE A 50 -13.79 20.41 -0.22
CA ILE A 50 -13.41 19.04 -0.56
C ILE A 50 -13.32 18.84 -2.08
N ASP A 51 -14.29 19.35 -2.84
CA ASP A 51 -14.30 19.16 -4.29
C ASP A 51 -13.09 19.81 -4.98
N GLU A 52 -12.71 21.03 -4.55
CA GLU A 52 -11.50 21.71 -5.01
C GLU A 52 -10.23 21.03 -4.46
N PHE A 53 -10.26 20.52 -3.23
CA PHE A 53 -9.11 19.86 -2.62
C PHE A 53 -8.77 18.54 -3.33
N ILE A 54 -9.77 17.71 -3.61
CA ILE A 54 -9.61 16.49 -4.43
C ILE A 54 -9.07 16.86 -5.82
N ALA A 55 -9.61 17.88 -6.47
CA ALA A 55 -9.15 18.33 -7.79
C ALA A 55 -7.68 18.81 -7.76
N ARG A 56 -7.22 19.42 -6.66
CA ARG A 56 -5.81 19.81 -6.48
C ARG A 56 -4.90 18.61 -6.26
N LEU A 57 -5.35 17.62 -5.49
CA LEU A 57 -4.60 16.37 -5.27
C LEU A 57 -4.46 15.58 -6.58
N GLU A 58 -5.54 15.48 -7.37
CA GLU A 58 -5.54 14.86 -8.70
C GLU A 58 -4.52 15.53 -9.61
N ARG A 59 -4.58 16.86 -9.76
CA ARG A 59 -3.62 17.63 -10.56
C ARG A 59 -2.18 17.45 -10.08
N ARG A 60 -1.97 17.41 -8.76
CA ARG A 60 -0.63 17.23 -8.19
C ARG A 60 -0.08 15.84 -8.49
N LEU A 61 -0.92 14.81 -8.39
CA LEU A 61 -0.55 13.44 -8.72
C LEU A 61 -0.22 13.31 -10.20
N ASP A 62 -1.03 13.89 -11.09
CA ASP A 62 -0.78 13.90 -12.53
C ASP A 62 0.55 14.58 -12.86
N GLY A 63 0.83 15.71 -12.21
CA GLY A 63 2.09 16.44 -12.38
C GLY A 63 3.33 15.67 -11.89
N CYS A 64 3.18 14.68 -11.01
CA CYS A 64 4.30 13.86 -10.54
C CYS A 64 4.32 12.44 -11.08
N GLN A 65 3.29 11.97 -11.79
CA GLN A 65 3.16 10.56 -12.22
C GLN A 65 4.33 10.07 -13.10
N LEU A 66 5.00 10.96 -13.82
CA LEU A 66 6.20 10.62 -14.61
C LEU A 66 7.51 10.77 -13.84
N SER A 67 7.45 11.35 -12.63
CA SER A 67 8.60 11.67 -11.79
C SER A 67 8.58 10.83 -10.51
N TRP A 68 9.11 9.60 -10.61
CA TRP A 68 9.34 8.71 -9.46
C TRP A 68 10.37 9.26 -8.46
N LYS A 69 10.95 10.44 -8.72
CA LYS A 69 11.96 11.09 -7.87
C LYS A 69 11.42 11.52 -6.51
N ASN A 70 10.12 11.72 -6.34
CA ASN A 70 9.54 12.25 -5.10
C ASN A 70 8.45 11.31 -4.52
N GLU A 71 8.88 10.19 -3.95
CA GLU A 71 8.02 9.19 -3.30
C GLU A 71 7.20 9.76 -2.14
N LEU A 72 7.73 10.76 -1.42
CA LEU A 72 7.04 11.39 -0.31
C LEU A 72 5.79 12.16 -0.77
N VAL A 73 5.80 12.70 -1.99
CA VAL A 73 4.63 13.37 -2.57
C VAL A 73 3.48 12.37 -2.72
N LEU A 74 3.77 11.17 -3.24
CA LEU A 74 2.77 10.10 -3.37
C LEU A 74 2.23 9.68 -2.00
N MET A 75 3.12 9.55 -1.01
CA MET A 75 2.73 9.18 0.36
C MET A 75 1.80 10.23 0.98
N VAL A 76 2.15 11.52 0.88
CA VAL A 76 1.33 12.63 1.38
C VAL A 76 -0.03 12.66 0.70
N ILE A 77 -0.08 12.59 -0.64
CA ILE A 77 -1.35 12.58 -1.38
C ILE A 77 -2.20 11.38 -0.96
N THR A 78 -1.60 10.20 -0.84
CA THR A 78 -2.31 8.99 -0.41
C THR A 78 -2.90 9.17 0.98
N MET A 79 -2.11 9.63 1.94
CA MET A 79 -2.56 9.81 3.31
C MET A 79 -3.70 10.83 3.44
N ILE A 80 -3.60 11.96 2.71
CA ILE A 80 -4.69 12.94 2.65
C ILE A 80 -5.94 12.30 2.03
N THR A 81 -5.80 11.60 0.89
CA THR A 81 -6.92 10.95 0.19
C THR A 81 -7.63 9.96 1.10
N MET A 82 -6.88 9.14 1.83
CA MET A 82 -7.47 8.16 2.77
C MET A 82 -8.12 8.83 3.97
N ARG A 83 -7.63 9.98 4.42
CA ARG A 83 -8.29 10.77 5.45
C ARG A 83 -9.62 11.35 4.97
N ILE A 84 -9.64 11.92 3.76
CA ILE A 84 -10.87 12.39 3.11
C ILE A 84 -11.86 11.23 3.01
N LEU A 85 -11.44 10.05 2.56
CA LEU A 85 -12.29 8.86 2.47
C LEU A 85 -12.76 8.33 3.85
N THR A 86 -12.14 8.75 4.94
CA THR A 86 -12.56 8.35 6.29
C THR A 86 -13.59 9.33 6.86
N VAL A 87 -13.43 10.63 6.57
CA VAL A 87 -14.18 11.71 7.21
C VAL A 87 -15.37 12.18 6.36
N CYS A 88 -15.22 12.25 5.04
CA CYS A 88 -16.23 12.83 4.16
C CYS A 88 -17.50 11.98 4.06
N ASP A 89 -18.60 12.62 3.67
CA ASP A 89 -19.87 11.97 3.39
C ASP A 89 -19.80 10.97 2.22
N LEU A 90 -20.71 10.01 2.26
CA LEU A 90 -20.79 8.88 1.31
C LEU A 90 -20.98 9.35 -0.16
N THR A 91 -21.43 10.58 -0.39
CA THR A 91 -21.68 11.14 -1.74
C THR A 91 -20.41 11.23 -2.59
N ARG A 92 -19.22 11.30 -1.96
CA ARG A 92 -17.93 11.45 -2.63
C ARG A 92 -17.05 10.20 -2.56
N ASP A 93 -17.50 9.13 -1.89
CA ASP A 93 -16.72 7.91 -1.67
C ASP A 93 -16.10 7.37 -2.96
N LYS A 94 -16.89 7.30 -4.03
CA LYS A 94 -16.41 6.79 -5.32
C LYS A 94 -15.27 7.64 -5.87
N ARG A 95 -15.42 8.97 -5.91
CA ARG A 95 -14.40 9.89 -6.45
C ARG A 95 -13.09 9.81 -5.64
N VAL A 96 -13.21 9.74 -4.31
CA VAL A 96 -12.03 9.65 -3.43
C VAL A 96 -11.38 8.26 -3.53
N ALA A 97 -12.18 7.19 -3.65
CA ALA A 97 -11.68 5.85 -3.90
C ALA A 97 -10.96 5.75 -5.26
N ASP A 98 -11.49 6.38 -6.31
CA ASP A 98 -10.86 6.46 -7.63
C ASP A 98 -9.49 7.17 -7.54
N LEU A 99 -9.39 8.24 -6.76
CA LEU A 99 -8.10 8.89 -6.47
C LEU A 99 -7.13 7.97 -5.72
N ALA A 100 -7.61 7.21 -4.73
CA ALA A 100 -6.78 6.23 -4.01
C ALA A 100 -6.26 5.12 -4.94
N ILE A 101 -7.11 4.62 -5.86
CA ILE A 101 -6.72 3.66 -6.90
C ILE A 101 -5.70 4.30 -7.86
N LYS A 102 -5.87 5.58 -8.23
CA LYS A 102 -4.92 6.32 -9.06
C LYS A 102 -3.55 6.46 -8.38
N CYS A 103 -3.51 6.75 -7.09
CA CYS A 103 -2.27 6.74 -6.29
C CYS A 103 -1.58 5.37 -6.33
N ARG A 104 -2.35 4.29 -6.12
CA ARG A 104 -1.84 2.92 -6.18
C ARG A 104 -1.21 2.59 -7.53
N ARG A 105 -1.90 2.88 -8.62
CA ARG A 105 -1.40 2.65 -10.00
C ARG A 105 -0.14 3.45 -10.29
N ALA A 106 -0.08 4.71 -9.85
CA ALA A 106 1.14 5.52 -9.97
C ALA A 106 2.32 4.87 -9.24
N GLY A 107 2.11 4.43 -7.99
CA GLY A 107 3.13 3.75 -7.21
C GLY A 107 3.58 2.42 -7.81
N GLU A 108 2.66 1.60 -8.30
CA GLU A 108 2.98 0.35 -8.99
C GLU A 108 3.83 0.58 -10.24
N ASN A 109 3.48 1.57 -11.06
CA ASN A 109 4.26 1.95 -12.23
C ASN A 109 5.68 2.41 -11.82
N TRP A 110 5.81 3.20 -10.76
CA TRP A 110 7.11 3.64 -10.26
C TRP A 110 7.97 2.48 -9.74
N ILE A 111 7.37 1.50 -9.06
CA ILE A 111 8.06 0.28 -8.62
C ILE A 111 8.64 -0.46 -9.83
N VAL A 112 7.86 -0.64 -10.90
CA VAL A 112 8.32 -1.28 -12.15
C VAL A 112 9.49 -0.49 -12.75
N PHE A 113 9.36 0.83 -12.90
CA PHE A 113 10.44 1.67 -13.42
C PHE A 113 11.71 1.59 -12.58
N ILE A 114 11.60 1.58 -11.24
CA ILE A 114 12.78 1.49 -10.37
C ILE A 114 13.45 0.12 -10.50
N LEU A 115 12.68 -0.97 -10.57
CA LEU A 115 13.24 -2.32 -10.78
C LEU A 115 14.05 -2.41 -12.09
N GLU A 116 13.51 -1.89 -13.19
CA GLU A 116 14.22 -1.83 -14.48
C GLU A 116 15.51 -1.01 -14.40
N ASN A 117 15.57 0.02 -13.55
CA ASN A 117 16.78 0.83 -13.34
C ASN A 117 17.79 0.12 -12.44
N ILE A 118 17.35 -0.58 -11.37
CA ILE A 118 18.22 -1.38 -10.50
C ILE A 118 18.97 -2.43 -11.32
N GLN A 119 18.29 -3.11 -12.25
CA GLN A 119 18.92 -4.14 -13.10
C GLN A 119 20.04 -3.59 -14.01
N LYS A 120 20.07 -2.28 -14.26
CA LYS A 120 21.08 -1.62 -15.11
C LYS A 120 22.26 -1.08 -14.31
N ILE A 121 22.15 -1.02 -12.98
CA ILE A 121 23.18 -0.46 -12.10
C ILE A 121 24.24 -1.53 -11.82
N SER A 122 25.51 -1.17 -12.06
CA SER A 122 26.66 -2.02 -11.70
C SER A 122 26.70 -2.25 -10.18
N SER A 123 27.12 -3.45 -9.77
CA SER A 123 27.31 -3.84 -8.37
C SER A 123 28.26 -2.93 -7.58
N SER A 124 29.11 -2.16 -8.28
CA SER A 124 30.00 -1.16 -7.67
C SER A 124 29.27 0.08 -7.10
N HIS A 125 27.99 0.31 -7.44
CA HIS A 125 27.20 1.47 -6.99
C HIS A 125 26.22 1.09 -5.85
N CYS A 126 26.72 0.39 -4.83
CA CYS A 126 25.91 -0.14 -3.73
C CYS A 126 25.03 0.93 -3.02
N ASN A 127 25.54 2.16 -2.86
CA ASN A 127 24.78 3.25 -2.23
C ASN A 127 23.57 3.71 -3.07
N GLU A 128 23.66 3.67 -4.40
CA GLU A 128 22.55 4.05 -5.28
C GLU A 128 21.45 2.97 -5.23
N LEU A 129 21.85 1.70 -5.26
CA LEU A 129 20.94 0.57 -5.07
C LEU A 129 20.18 0.67 -3.75
N ILE A 130 20.87 0.96 -2.64
CA ILE A 130 20.25 1.15 -1.32
C ILE A 130 19.21 2.26 -1.35
N LYS A 131 19.50 3.40 -1.99
CA LYS A 131 18.56 4.54 -2.11
C LYS A 131 17.32 4.16 -2.93
N LEU A 132 17.50 3.45 -4.05
CA LEU A 132 16.38 3.00 -4.88
C LEU A 132 15.50 1.98 -4.16
N ARG A 133 16.10 1.03 -3.42
CA ARG A 133 15.35 0.07 -2.60
C ARG A 133 14.55 0.76 -1.50
N LEU A 134 15.13 1.73 -0.79
CA LEU A 134 14.40 2.52 0.22
C LEU A 134 13.24 3.32 -0.41
N LYS A 135 13.46 3.86 -1.60
CA LYS A 135 12.40 4.53 -2.37
C LYS A 135 11.27 3.57 -2.73
N MET A 136 11.57 2.33 -3.16
CA MET A 136 10.55 1.29 -3.38
C MET A 136 9.77 0.95 -2.11
N VAL A 137 10.43 0.93 -0.94
CA VAL A 137 9.74 0.74 0.36
C VAL A 137 8.73 1.86 0.58
N ASN A 138 9.13 3.12 0.43
CA ASN A 138 8.24 4.28 0.60
C ASN A 138 7.05 4.28 -0.39
N ILE A 139 7.28 3.88 -1.64
CA ILE A 139 6.23 3.75 -2.64
C ILE A 139 5.29 2.59 -2.29
N GLY A 140 5.84 1.42 -1.92
CA GLY A 140 5.06 0.27 -1.48
C GLY A 140 4.19 0.60 -0.27
N ILE A 141 4.74 1.33 0.71
CA ILE A 141 4.00 1.85 1.86
C ILE A 141 2.80 2.68 1.40
N SER A 142 3.03 3.62 0.47
CA SER A 142 1.96 4.44 -0.08
C SER A 142 0.87 3.56 -0.72
N CYS A 143 1.25 2.57 -1.53
CA CYS A 143 0.30 1.63 -2.14
C CYS A 143 -0.52 0.84 -1.10
N VAL A 144 0.10 0.31 -0.04
CA VAL A 144 -0.63 -0.41 1.04
C VAL A 144 -1.57 0.53 1.78
N LEU A 145 -1.16 1.77 2.04
CA LEU A 145 -1.99 2.75 2.74
C LEU A 145 -3.27 3.11 1.96
N THR A 146 -3.32 2.92 0.63
CA THR A 146 -4.56 3.07 -0.15
C THR A 146 -5.68 2.11 0.24
N PHE A 147 -5.42 1.14 1.14
CA PHE A 147 -6.42 0.24 1.70
C PHE A 147 -6.75 0.57 3.17
N SER A 148 -6.18 1.64 3.73
CA SER A 148 -6.40 2.10 5.10
C SER A 148 -7.77 2.77 5.27
N THR A 149 -8.84 1.98 5.25
CA THR A 149 -10.20 2.46 5.48
C THR A 149 -11.01 1.51 6.39
N HIS A 150 -12.16 1.98 6.87
CA HIS A 150 -13.07 1.17 7.67
C HIS A 150 -13.84 0.15 6.81
N ARG A 151 -14.35 -0.92 7.45
CA ARG A 151 -15.04 -2.04 6.78
C ARG A 151 -16.18 -1.61 5.84
N ALA A 152 -16.87 -0.51 6.10
CA ALA A 152 -17.97 -0.06 5.25
C ALA A 152 -17.51 0.43 3.85
N ARG A 153 -16.29 0.96 3.73
CA ARG A 153 -15.76 1.54 2.49
C ARG A 153 -14.67 0.69 1.84
N ILE A 154 -14.25 -0.40 2.50
CA ILE A 154 -13.18 -1.26 1.98
C ILE A 154 -13.56 -1.94 0.66
N ASP A 155 -14.84 -2.18 0.42
CA ASP A 155 -15.33 -2.81 -0.81
C ASP A 155 -15.02 -1.96 -2.06
N TYR A 156 -14.91 -0.63 -1.94
CA TYR A 156 -14.47 0.22 -3.06
C TYR A 156 -13.00 -0.01 -3.42
N LEU A 157 -12.16 -0.38 -2.45
CA LEU A 157 -10.71 -0.45 -2.60
C LEU A 157 -10.19 -1.88 -2.76
N LEU A 158 -10.98 -2.86 -2.32
CA LEU A 158 -10.67 -4.29 -2.26
C LEU A 158 -11.88 -5.15 -2.64
N SER A 159 -12.40 -4.98 -3.86
CA SER A 159 -13.55 -5.73 -4.40
C SER A 159 -13.20 -6.86 -5.39
N SER A 160 -11.94 -6.97 -5.81
CA SER A 160 -11.55 -7.85 -6.91
C SER A 160 -10.23 -8.57 -6.64
N ASN A 161 -9.98 -9.65 -7.38
CA ASN A 161 -8.72 -10.37 -7.37
C ASN A 161 -7.53 -9.47 -7.75
N GLU A 162 -7.73 -8.54 -8.70
CA GLU A 162 -6.70 -7.57 -9.09
C GLU A 162 -6.25 -6.73 -7.90
N HIS A 163 -7.18 -6.27 -7.05
CA HIS A 163 -6.84 -5.50 -5.86
C HIS A 163 -6.06 -6.33 -4.82
N ILE A 164 -6.35 -7.63 -4.69
CA ILE A 164 -5.57 -8.54 -3.83
C ILE A 164 -4.14 -8.69 -4.39
N VAL A 165 -4.00 -8.89 -5.70
CA VAL A 165 -2.69 -8.97 -6.37
C VAL A 165 -1.89 -7.69 -6.14
N SER A 166 -2.50 -6.53 -6.33
CA SER A 166 -1.89 -5.22 -6.04
C SER A 166 -1.44 -5.08 -4.59
N LEU A 167 -2.28 -5.48 -3.62
CA LEU A 167 -1.94 -5.44 -2.20
C LEU A 167 -0.73 -6.33 -1.89
N LEU A 168 -0.73 -7.57 -2.39
CA LEU A 168 0.37 -8.51 -2.19
C LEU A 168 1.67 -8.00 -2.83
N LYS A 169 1.61 -7.49 -4.07
CA LYS A 169 2.77 -6.86 -4.73
C LYS A 169 3.36 -5.73 -3.90
N ALA A 170 2.53 -4.84 -3.37
CA ALA A 170 2.99 -3.73 -2.54
C ALA A 170 3.61 -4.22 -1.22
N ALA A 171 2.93 -5.14 -0.51
CA ALA A 171 3.42 -5.69 0.75
C ALA A 171 4.72 -6.48 0.59
N THR A 172 4.83 -7.32 -0.44
CA THR A 172 6.07 -8.07 -0.74
C THR A 172 7.19 -7.13 -1.19
N THR A 173 6.89 -6.09 -1.96
CA THR A 173 7.88 -5.06 -2.31
C THR A 173 8.48 -4.40 -1.07
N ILE A 174 7.66 -4.05 -0.08
CA ILE A 174 8.14 -3.51 1.21
C ILE A 174 9.05 -4.54 1.87
N ARG A 175 8.55 -5.77 2.05
CA ARG A 175 9.25 -6.82 2.80
C ARG A 175 10.61 -7.18 2.21
N ASP A 176 10.67 -7.44 0.91
CA ASP A 176 11.89 -7.86 0.22
C ASP A 176 12.93 -6.75 0.23
N ASN A 177 12.53 -5.50 -0.03
CA ASN A 177 13.47 -4.38 -0.05
C ASN A 177 13.98 -4.01 1.34
N ILE A 178 13.24 -4.29 2.42
CA ILE A 178 13.75 -4.14 3.79
C ILE A 178 14.78 -5.23 4.11
N ILE A 179 14.51 -6.49 3.76
CA ILE A 179 15.44 -7.61 3.99
C ILE A 179 16.75 -7.37 3.24
N LEU A 180 16.66 -6.96 1.97
CA LEU A 180 17.81 -6.71 1.11
C LEU A 180 18.59 -5.45 1.50
N ASN A 181 17.99 -4.53 2.24
CA ASN A 181 18.63 -3.29 2.67
C ASN A 181 19.21 -3.46 4.09
N MET A 182 20.12 -4.43 4.26
CA MET A 182 20.70 -4.97 5.52
C MET A 182 21.14 -3.96 6.62
N ASN A 183 21.08 -2.65 6.36
CA ASN A 183 21.31 -1.55 7.30
C ASN A 183 20.01 -0.85 7.71
N GLN A 184 19.16 -1.51 8.51
CA GLN A 184 17.95 -0.90 9.12
C GLN A 184 18.27 0.35 9.97
N SER A 185 19.53 0.53 10.38
CA SER A 185 20.01 1.69 11.12
C SER A 185 19.79 3.02 10.38
N ASN A 186 19.76 3.01 9.04
CA ASN A 186 19.62 4.23 8.23
C ASN A 186 18.17 4.59 7.88
N THR A 187 17.18 3.80 8.31
CA THR A 187 15.77 4.12 8.04
C THR A 187 15.27 5.17 9.04
N SER A 188 14.69 6.26 8.55
CA SER A 188 14.16 7.34 9.38
C SER A 188 13.03 6.84 10.29
N ASN A 189 12.82 7.52 11.42
CA ASN A 189 11.72 7.20 12.34
C ASN A 189 10.36 7.38 11.67
N PHE A 190 10.25 8.33 10.73
CA PHE A 190 9.05 8.54 9.94
C PHE A 190 8.69 7.28 9.13
N VAL A 191 9.63 6.75 8.34
CA VAL A 191 9.40 5.53 7.54
C VAL A 191 9.08 4.33 8.44
N LYS A 192 9.78 4.17 9.58
CA LYS A 192 9.46 3.11 10.56
C LYS A 192 8.04 3.20 11.10
N ASN A 193 7.54 4.41 11.35
CA ASN A 193 6.16 4.63 11.78
C ASN A 193 5.16 4.30 10.67
N MET A 194 5.46 4.67 9.43
CA MET A 194 4.62 4.33 8.29
C MET A 194 4.58 2.82 8.04
N MET A 195 5.69 2.10 8.22
CA MET A 195 5.71 0.63 8.15
C MET A 195 4.79 -0.01 9.20
N ARG A 196 4.85 0.44 10.46
CA ARG A 196 3.93 -0.04 11.52
C ARG A 196 2.47 0.23 11.17
N LEU A 197 2.19 1.34 10.50
CA LEU A 197 0.84 1.64 10.00
C LEU A 197 0.43 0.63 8.91
N THR A 198 1.33 0.28 7.98
CA THR A 198 1.04 -0.74 6.96
C THR A 198 0.80 -2.13 7.56
N GLU A 199 1.56 -2.54 8.58
CA GLU A 199 1.33 -3.80 9.30
C GLU A 199 -0.07 -3.84 9.92
N ARG A 200 -0.51 -2.74 10.54
CA ARG A 200 -1.88 -2.62 11.07
C ARG A 200 -2.93 -2.70 9.98
N VAL A 201 -2.71 -2.04 8.84
CA VAL A 201 -3.63 -2.12 7.69
C VAL A 201 -3.75 -3.56 7.21
N LEU A 202 -2.63 -4.26 6.98
CA LEU A 202 -2.65 -5.65 6.52
C LEU A 202 -3.36 -6.59 7.50
N PHE A 203 -3.10 -6.41 8.80
CA PHE A 203 -3.81 -7.16 9.84
C PHE A 203 -5.32 -6.91 9.81
N MET A 204 -5.75 -5.64 9.71
CA MET A 204 -7.17 -5.28 9.65
C MET A 204 -7.88 -5.79 8.39
N LEU A 205 -7.15 -5.97 7.29
CA LEU A 205 -7.68 -6.49 6.02
C LEU A 205 -7.76 -8.01 5.98
N GLN A 206 -7.08 -8.73 6.87
CA GLN A 206 -6.99 -10.20 6.85
C GLN A 206 -8.35 -10.92 6.71
N PRO A 207 -9.43 -10.51 7.42
CA PRO A 207 -10.74 -11.16 7.24
C PRO A 207 -11.28 -10.99 5.83
N LYS A 208 -11.16 -9.79 5.25
CA LYS A 208 -11.66 -9.49 3.90
C LYS A 208 -10.82 -10.16 2.82
N ILE A 209 -9.50 -10.20 3.01
CA ILE A 209 -8.59 -10.95 2.13
C ILE A 209 -9.00 -12.42 2.11
N THR A 210 -9.17 -13.04 3.29
CA THR A 210 -9.57 -14.46 3.40
C THR A 210 -10.90 -14.71 2.68
N GLU A 211 -11.90 -13.84 2.89
CA GLU A 211 -13.20 -13.92 2.22
C GLU A 211 -13.08 -13.90 0.69
N ILE A 212 -12.28 -12.97 0.14
CA ILE A 212 -12.10 -12.83 -1.31
C ILE A 212 -11.33 -14.03 -1.88
N LEU A 213 -10.29 -14.47 -1.19
CA LEU A 213 -9.48 -15.62 -1.58
C LEU A 213 -10.32 -16.90 -1.67
N GLU A 214 -11.15 -17.16 -0.66
CA GLU A 214 -12.03 -18.33 -0.65
C GLU A 214 -13.08 -18.26 -1.76
N LYS A 215 -13.71 -17.09 -1.95
CA LYS A 215 -14.72 -16.87 -3.00
C LYS A 215 -14.17 -17.06 -4.41
N SER A 216 -12.89 -16.73 -4.65
CA SER A 216 -12.26 -16.83 -5.97
C SER A 216 -11.47 -18.12 -6.16
N ALA A 217 -11.64 -19.11 -5.27
CA ALA A 217 -10.84 -20.35 -5.28
C ALA A 217 -9.32 -20.08 -5.33
N TYR A 218 -8.90 -19.01 -4.65
CA TYR A 218 -7.51 -18.56 -4.53
C TYR A 218 -6.84 -18.12 -5.84
N GLN A 219 -7.61 -17.79 -6.88
CA GLN A 219 -7.05 -17.41 -8.19
C GLN A 219 -6.07 -16.21 -8.10
N SER A 220 -6.34 -15.23 -7.23
CA SER A 220 -5.43 -14.09 -7.05
C SER A 220 -4.04 -14.49 -6.51
N LEU A 221 -3.92 -15.62 -5.80
CA LEU A 221 -2.60 -16.11 -5.37
C LEU A 221 -1.82 -16.72 -6.55
N ASN A 222 -2.52 -17.39 -7.48
CA ASN A 222 -1.92 -17.86 -8.72
C ASN A 222 -1.48 -16.69 -9.60
N ASP A 223 -2.33 -15.68 -9.75
CA ASP A 223 -2.04 -14.47 -10.52
C ASP A 223 -0.82 -13.74 -9.93
N PHE A 224 -0.79 -13.57 -8.59
CA PHE A 224 0.35 -12.98 -7.89
C PHE A 224 1.63 -13.78 -8.10
N ALA A 225 1.61 -15.10 -7.89
CA ALA A 225 2.79 -15.95 -8.05
C ALA A 225 3.33 -15.91 -9.48
N THR A 226 2.43 -15.88 -10.49
CA THR A 226 2.81 -15.76 -11.91
C THR A 226 3.52 -14.46 -12.21
N ILE A 227 3.05 -13.35 -11.63
CA ILE A 227 3.65 -12.03 -11.81
C ILE A 227 4.98 -11.91 -11.07
N TYR A 228 5.06 -12.44 -9.85
CA TYR A 228 6.17 -12.18 -8.93
C TYR A 228 7.32 -13.17 -9.06
N TRP A 229 7.06 -14.40 -9.52
CA TRP A 229 8.09 -15.42 -9.74
C TRP A 229 8.27 -15.70 -11.23
N ALA A 230 9.28 -15.07 -11.84
CA ALA A 230 9.55 -15.12 -13.27
C ALA A 230 9.68 -16.54 -13.88
N VAL A 231 10.02 -17.55 -13.07
CA VAL A 231 10.11 -18.96 -13.52
C VAL A 231 8.74 -19.49 -13.96
N ILE A 232 7.66 -19.12 -13.27
CA ILE A 232 6.30 -19.53 -13.66
C ILE A 232 5.97 -18.95 -15.03
N LEU A 233 6.27 -17.67 -15.27
CA LEU A 233 6.00 -17.00 -16.53
C LEU A 233 6.63 -17.72 -17.73
N ILE A 234 7.80 -18.34 -17.53
CA ILE A 234 8.53 -19.11 -18.55
C ILE A 234 7.89 -20.49 -18.77
N ASN A 235 7.42 -21.14 -17.71
CA ASN A 235 6.92 -22.51 -17.75
C ASN A 235 5.42 -22.61 -18.09
N GLY A 236 4.67 -21.51 -18.10
CA GLY A 236 3.26 -21.46 -18.49
C GLY A 236 2.35 -20.81 -17.44
N THR A 237 1.14 -21.34 -17.29
CA THR A 237 0.14 -20.81 -16.35
C THR A 237 0.22 -21.52 -15.00
N MET A 238 0.23 -20.75 -13.92
CA MET A 238 0.14 -21.27 -12.54
C MET A 238 -1.26 -21.84 -12.27
N ASP A 239 -1.36 -23.12 -11.95
CA ASP A 239 -2.59 -23.83 -11.58
C ASP A 239 -2.56 -24.37 -10.14
N GLY A 240 -1.78 -23.71 -9.29
CA GLY A 240 -1.57 -24.11 -7.91
C GLY A 240 -2.87 -24.21 -7.09
N LYS A 241 -3.00 -25.32 -6.35
CA LYS A 241 -4.08 -25.52 -5.38
C LYS A 241 -3.66 -24.98 -4.01
N TRP A 242 -3.94 -23.71 -3.77
CA TRP A 242 -3.65 -23.05 -2.51
C TRP A 242 -4.55 -23.56 -1.38
N GLN A 243 -3.98 -23.68 -0.19
CA GLN A 243 -4.68 -24.00 1.03
C GLN A 243 -4.21 -23.09 2.15
N LYS A 244 -5.15 -22.59 2.95
CA LYS A 244 -4.82 -21.88 4.18
C LYS A 244 -4.21 -22.86 5.18
N ARG A 245 -3.10 -22.50 5.81
CA ARG A 245 -2.44 -23.37 6.79
C ARG A 245 -3.37 -23.58 8.00
N THR A 246 -3.66 -24.82 8.33
CA THR A 246 -4.71 -25.18 9.31
C THR A 246 -4.22 -25.19 10.77
N ASN A 247 -2.90 -25.18 10.99
CA ASN A 247 -2.32 -25.32 12.32
C ASN A 247 -2.44 -24.05 13.19
N ASP A 248 -2.87 -22.93 12.61
CA ASP A 248 -3.15 -21.69 13.32
C ASP A 248 -4.29 -20.94 12.61
N PRO A 249 -5.48 -20.80 13.22
CA PRO A 249 -6.62 -20.13 12.58
C PRO A 249 -6.38 -18.63 12.33
N TYR A 250 -5.44 -18.03 13.06
CA TYR A 250 -5.04 -16.63 12.90
C TYR A 250 -3.92 -16.47 11.87
N THR A 251 -3.46 -17.57 11.27
CA THR A 251 -2.43 -17.52 10.26
C THR A 251 -2.92 -16.82 9.00
N SER A 252 -2.03 -16.05 8.41
CA SER A 252 -2.20 -15.48 7.07
C SER A 252 -1.39 -16.23 6.03
N TRP A 253 -0.89 -17.42 6.39
CA TRP A 253 -0.11 -18.29 5.52
C TRP A 253 -1.01 -19.16 4.64
N TYR A 254 -0.70 -19.13 3.35
CA TYR A 254 -1.27 -19.97 2.33
C TYR A 254 -0.15 -20.76 1.67
N ASP A 255 -0.35 -22.06 1.53
CA ASP A 255 0.63 -22.97 0.97
C ASP A 255 0.09 -23.61 -0.30
N CYS A 256 0.97 -23.82 -1.27
CA CYS A 256 0.68 -24.53 -2.52
C CYS A 256 1.90 -25.36 -2.93
N ARG A 257 1.68 -26.47 -3.61
CA ARG A 257 2.74 -27.18 -4.33
C ARG A 257 2.59 -26.93 -5.83
N TYR A 258 3.65 -26.42 -6.46
CA TYR A 258 3.74 -26.26 -7.90
C TYR A 258 4.92 -27.09 -8.40
N GLU A 259 4.64 -28.07 -9.26
CA GLU A 259 5.60 -29.11 -9.64
C GLU A 259 6.25 -29.77 -8.39
N SER A 260 7.56 -29.62 -8.22
CA SER A 260 8.34 -30.13 -7.08
C SER A 260 8.60 -29.08 -5.99
N ARG A 261 8.13 -27.85 -6.17
CA ARG A 261 8.42 -26.70 -5.30
C ARG A 261 7.26 -26.42 -4.35
N GLN A 262 7.58 -26.08 -3.11
CA GLN A 262 6.61 -25.56 -2.14
C GLN A 262 6.58 -24.03 -2.21
N LEU A 263 5.41 -23.47 -2.43
CA LEU A 263 5.16 -22.04 -2.42
C LEU A 263 4.38 -21.67 -1.15
N SER A 264 4.79 -20.61 -0.48
CA SER A 264 4.13 -20.12 0.72
C SER A 264 3.98 -18.60 0.68
N ILE A 265 2.76 -18.08 0.88
CA ILE A 265 2.47 -16.64 0.91
C ILE A 265 1.87 -16.28 2.27
N ASP A 266 2.47 -15.29 2.94
CA ASP A 266 1.92 -14.62 4.12
C ASP A 266 1.25 -13.30 3.70
N CYS A 267 -0.09 -13.29 3.68
CA CYS A 267 -0.85 -12.10 3.29
C CYS A 267 -0.81 -10.97 4.33
N SER A 268 -0.43 -11.24 5.59
CA SER A 268 -0.35 -10.22 6.65
C SER A 268 0.98 -9.49 6.68
N ASN A 269 2.06 -10.15 6.24
CA ASN A 269 3.41 -9.59 6.23
C ASN A 269 3.96 -9.37 4.81
N GLY A 270 3.19 -9.74 3.78
CA GLY A 270 3.64 -9.71 2.39
C GLY A 270 4.81 -10.64 2.10
N THR A 271 5.01 -11.71 2.88
CA THR A 271 6.15 -12.61 2.65
C THR A 271 5.81 -13.65 1.59
N PHE A 272 6.68 -13.85 0.60
CA PHE A 272 6.54 -14.91 -0.40
C PHE A 272 7.78 -15.80 -0.39
N LEU A 273 7.59 -17.10 -0.17
CA LEU A 273 8.63 -18.10 -0.06
C LEU A 273 8.51 -19.18 -1.12
N ILE A 274 9.66 -19.67 -1.58
CA ILE A 274 9.84 -20.84 -2.42
C ILE A 274 10.78 -21.79 -1.68
N ASP A 275 10.29 -22.99 -1.35
CA ASP A 275 10.99 -23.98 -0.53
C ASP A 275 11.54 -23.38 0.79
N GLY A 276 10.80 -22.43 1.37
CA GLY A 276 11.19 -21.74 2.60
C GLY A 276 12.15 -20.56 2.43
N MET A 277 12.56 -20.21 1.20
CA MET A 277 13.47 -19.09 0.91
C MET A 277 12.72 -17.92 0.26
N THR A 278 13.06 -16.68 0.60
CA THR A 278 12.48 -15.49 -0.07
C THR A 278 13.07 -15.32 -1.47
N ILE A 279 12.25 -14.84 -2.41
CA ILE A 279 12.66 -14.64 -3.81
C ILE A 279 13.82 -13.65 -3.95
N GLY A 280 13.90 -12.65 -3.07
CA GLY A 280 15.01 -11.70 -3.05
C GLY A 280 16.41 -12.33 -2.93
N PHE A 281 16.53 -13.58 -2.45
CA PHE A 281 17.81 -14.32 -2.41
C PHE A 281 18.03 -15.28 -3.59
N LEU A 282 17.02 -15.49 -4.43
CA LEU A 282 17.04 -16.41 -5.56
C LEU A 282 17.26 -15.70 -6.91
N ALA A 283 17.32 -14.36 -6.90
CA ALA A 283 17.59 -13.50 -8.07
C ALA A 283 19.04 -13.03 -8.12
#